data_AF-A0AA37VF41-F1
#
_entry.id   AF-A0AA37VF41-F1
#
_cell.length_a   1.000
_cell.length_b   1.000
_cell.length_c   1.000
_cell.angle_alpha   90.00
_cell.angle_beta   90.00
_cell.angle_gamma   90.00
#
_symmetry.space_group_name_H-M   'P 1'
#
loop_
_entity.id
_entity.type
_entity.pdbx_description
1 polymer ?
#
loop_
_entity_poly.entity_id
_entity_poly.type
_entity_poly.pdbx_seq_one_letter_code
_entity_poly.pdbx_strand_id
1 'polypeptide(L)'
;MHLVQLLIPVRDDAGRPFPASHYAELRTTLTGTFGGLTAYTRAPAEGVWAPDGEPPARDDVVVYEVMVDALDADWWRTLRATLEERFAQDELVIRAHEIRRL
;
A
#
# COMPACT_ATOMS: atom_id res chain seq x y z
N MET A 1 18.45 6.65 -5.79
CA MET A 1 17.72 6.10 -4.62
C MET A 1 16.25 6.47 -4.76
N HIS A 2 15.37 5.62 -4.26
CA HIS A 2 13.93 5.77 -4.43
C HIS A 2 13.18 5.56 -3.12
N LEU A 3 12.10 6.32 -2.93
CA LEU A 3 11.05 6.01 -1.96
C LEU A 3 9.97 5.20 -2.67
N VAL A 4 9.83 3.93 -2.31
CA VAL A 4 8.75 3.08 -2.81
C VAL A 4 7.60 3.11 -1.81
N GLN A 5 6.40 3.39 -2.32
CA GLN A 5 5.16 3.43 -1.56
C GLN A 5 4.22 2.34 -2.06
N LEU A 6 3.72 1.53 -1.14
CA LEU A 6 2.66 0.54 -1.38
C LEU A 6 1.38 1.05 -0.74
N LEU A 7 0.31 1.12 -1.52
CA LEU A 7 -1.02 1.53 -1.04
C LEU A 7 -1.85 0.27 -0.83
N ILE A 8 -2.04 -0.11 0.43
CA ILE A 8 -2.71 -1.37 0.79
C ILE A 8 -4.12 -1.06 1.27
N PRO A 9 -5.18 -1.66 0.69
CA PRO A 9 -6.55 -1.41 1.12
C PRO A 9 -6.78 -1.95 2.53
N VAL A 10 -7.57 -1.23 3.33
CA VAL A 10 -7.95 -1.69 4.67
C VAL A 10 -9.11 -2.69 4.64
N ARG A 11 -9.99 -2.55 3.64
CA ARG A 11 -11.27 -3.25 3.52
C ARG A 11 -11.44 -3.87 2.14
N ASP A 12 -12.15 -4.99 2.08
CA ASP A 12 -12.59 -5.62 0.84
C ASP A 12 -13.78 -4.88 0.21
N ASP A 13 -14.22 -5.33 -0.98
CA ASP A 13 -15.35 -4.75 -1.72
C ASP A 13 -16.69 -4.81 -0.95
N ALA A 14 -16.79 -5.69 0.05
CA ALA A 14 -17.93 -5.78 0.97
C ALA A 14 -17.78 -4.88 2.21
N GLY A 15 -16.72 -4.07 2.28
CA GLY A 15 -16.40 -3.18 3.39
C GLY A 15 -15.85 -3.89 4.64
N ARG A 16 -15.50 -5.17 4.55
CA ARG A 16 -14.96 -5.95 5.68
C ARG A 16 -13.46 -5.76 5.78
N PRO A 17 -12.90 -5.57 6.99
CA PRO A 17 -11.47 -5.38 7.15
C PRO A 17 -10.69 -6.65 6.81
N PHE A 18 -9.54 -6.51 6.17
CA PHE A 18 -8.64 -7.64 5.96
C PHE A 18 -8.01 -8.14 7.27
N PRO A 19 -7.64 -9.44 7.36
CA PRO A 19 -6.99 -9.98 8.55
C PRO A 19 -5.69 -9.27 8.91
N ALA A 20 -5.47 -9.02 10.20
CA ALA A 20 -4.23 -8.40 10.70
C ALA A 20 -2.95 -9.16 10.29
N SER A 21 -3.05 -10.49 10.08
CA SER A 21 -1.97 -11.34 9.62
C SER A 21 -1.46 -10.97 8.22
N HIS A 22 -2.33 -10.50 7.31
CA HIS A 22 -1.91 -10.11 5.96
C HIS A 22 -0.90 -8.95 6.01
N TYR A 23 -1.19 -7.96 6.86
CA TYR A 23 -0.33 -6.81 7.10
C TYR A 23 0.93 -7.17 7.88
N ALA A 24 0.83 -8.11 8.83
CA ALA A 24 1.98 -8.58 9.59
C ALA A 24 3.01 -9.27 8.68
N GLU A 25 2.54 -10.12 7.77
CA GLU A 25 3.40 -10.81 6.83
C GLU A 25 4.05 -9.83 5.83
N LEU A 26 3.29 -8.88 5.28
CA LEU A 26 3.86 -7.82 4.43
C LEU A 26 4.92 -7.01 5.18
N ARG A 27 4.66 -6.64 6.44
CA ARG A 27 5.66 -5.96 7.29
C ARG A 27 6.94 -6.79 7.40
N THR A 28 6.83 -8.08 7.71
CA THR A 28 7.98 -8.98 7.83
C THR A 28 8.76 -9.10 6.51
N THR A 29 8.07 -9.21 5.38
CA THR A 29 8.73 -9.23 4.06
C THR A 29 9.50 -7.93 3.82
N LEU A 30 8.85 -6.77 3.99
CA LEU A 30 9.48 -5.48 3.72
C LEU A 30 10.64 -5.18 4.68
N THR A 31 10.49 -5.43 5.98
CA THR A 31 11.58 -5.20 6.95
C THR A 31 12.72 -6.21 6.78
N GLY A 32 12.42 -7.46 6.42
CA GLY A 32 13.42 -8.49 6.14
C GLY A 32 14.24 -8.17 4.90
N THR A 33 13.63 -7.60 3.86
CA THR A 33 14.32 -7.25 2.60
C THR A 33 15.05 -5.91 2.68
N PHE A 34 14.45 -4.88 3.29
CA PHE A 34 14.96 -3.50 3.23
C PHE A 34 15.51 -2.95 4.55
N GLY A 35 15.37 -3.68 5.66
CA GLY A 35 15.91 -3.31 6.97
C GLY A 35 15.17 -2.18 7.70
N GLY A 36 14.27 -1.46 7.01
CA GLY A 36 13.47 -0.38 7.58
C GLY A 36 12.14 -0.21 6.85
N LEU A 37 11.11 0.21 7.60
CA LEU A 37 9.75 0.37 7.10
C LEU A 37 9.05 1.50 7.85
N THR A 38 8.47 2.44 7.12
CA THR A 38 7.51 3.41 7.67
C THR A 38 6.12 2.98 7.25
N ALA A 39 5.16 2.98 8.17
CA ALA A 39 3.77 2.67 7.88
C ALA A 39 2.84 3.69 8.54
N TYR A 40 1.85 4.18 7.79
CA TYR A 40 0.82 5.06 8.30
C TYR A 40 -0.49 4.83 7.56
N THR A 41 -1.60 5.11 8.23
CA THR A 41 -2.92 5.06 7.59
C THR A 41 -3.22 6.40 6.94
N ARG A 42 -3.64 6.37 5.69
CA ARG A 42 -4.26 7.52 5.01
C ARG A 42 -5.76 7.29 5.05
N ALA A 43 -6.41 7.91 6.04
CA ALA A 43 -7.86 8.07 6.05
C ALA A 43 -8.25 9.03 4.90
N PRO A 44 -9.50 8.99 4.40
CA PRO A 44 -9.96 10.02 3.48
C PRO A 44 -9.68 11.39 4.08
N ALA A 45 -9.07 12.28 3.28
CA ALA A 45 -9.03 13.70 3.63
C ALA A 45 -10.48 14.12 3.92
N GLU A 46 -10.70 14.83 5.03
CA GLU A 46 -12.04 15.26 5.44
C GLU A 46 -12.85 15.79 4.25
N GLY A 47 -14.09 15.29 4.15
CA GLY A 47 -14.89 15.22 2.93
C GLY A 47 -14.91 16.49 2.07
N VAL A 48 -14.51 16.34 0.80
CA VAL A 48 -14.94 17.25 -0.25
C VAL A 48 -15.17 16.42 -1.51
N TRP A 49 -16.42 16.40 -1.98
CA TRP A 49 -16.91 15.87 -3.26
C TRP A 49 -17.20 14.36 -3.33
N ALA A 50 -18.38 13.96 -2.84
CA ALA A 50 -19.24 13.10 -3.64
C ALA A 50 -20.35 14.01 -4.22
N PRO A 51 -20.51 14.15 -5.55
CA PRO A 51 -21.71 14.76 -6.10
C PRO A 51 -22.92 13.91 -5.70
N ASP A 52 -23.90 14.54 -5.06
CA ASP A 52 -25.26 14.09 -4.74
C ASP A 52 -25.55 12.58 -4.74
N GLY A 53 -25.50 11.98 -3.53
CA GLY A 53 -26.26 10.77 -3.21
C GLY A 53 -25.47 9.47 -3.08
N GLU A 54 -24.18 9.46 -3.38
CA GLU A 54 -23.32 8.29 -3.19
C GLU A 54 -22.58 8.37 -1.84
N PRO A 55 -22.56 7.29 -1.03
CA PRO A 55 -21.76 7.30 0.18
C PRO A 55 -20.29 7.51 -0.21
N PRO A 56 -19.56 8.42 0.46
CA PRO A 56 -18.16 8.69 0.14
C PRO A 56 -17.38 7.37 0.21
N ALA A 57 -16.64 7.05 -0.86
CA ALA A 57 -15.75 5.90 -0.91
C ALA A 57 -14.81 5.97 0.31
N ARG A 58 -15.04 5.08 1.28
CA ARG A 58 -14.20 4.92 2.47
C ARG A 58 -12.96 4.12 2.07
N ASP A 59 -12.11 4.74 1.27
CA ASP A 59 -10.85 4.14 0.84
C ASP A 59 -9.78 4.40 1.91
N ASP A 60 -9.99 3.84 3.10
CA ASP A 60 -8.94 3.75 4.10
C ASP A 60 -7.82 2.88 3.52
N VAL A 61 -6.63 3.45 3.34
CA VAL A 61 -5.44 2.71 2.89
C VAL A 61 -4.34 2.79 3.94
N VAL A 62 -3.61 1.69 4.13
CA VAL A 62 -2.33 1.68 4.82
C VAL A 62 -1.25 1.92 3.79
N VAL A 63 -0.50 3.00 3.97
CA VAL A 63 0.68 3.29 3.15
C VAL A 63 1.89 2.69 3.83
N TYR A 64 2.62 1.86 3.09
CA TYR A 64 3.92 1.34 3.49
C TYR A 64 5.00 1.98 2.65
N GLU A 65 6.08 2.44 3.29
CA GLU A 65 7.18 3.12 2.64
C GLU A 65 8.51 2.45 2.94
N VAL A 66 9.28 2.19 1.90
CA VAL A 66 10.65 1.69 1.99
C VAL A 66 11.59 2.48 1.10
N MET A 67 12.82 2.63 1.57
CA MET A 67 13.89 3.34 0.88
C MET A 67 14.77 2.30 0.18
N VAL A 68 15.02 2.47 -1.12
CA VAL A 68 15.83 1.52 -1.90
C VAL A 68 16.85 2.25 -2.76
N ASP A 69 18.06 1.70 -2.89
CA ASP A 69 19.10 2.30 -3.71
C ASP A 69 18.81 2.14 -5.21
N ALA A 70 18.39 0.93 -5.61
CA ALA A 70 18.00 0.57 -6.97
C ALA A 70 16.65 -0.17 -6.97
N LEU A 71 15.89 -0.02 -8.06
CA LEU A 71 14.61 -0.71 -8.24
C LEU A 71 14.83 -2.05 -8.94
N ASP A 72 14.43 -3.14 -8.28
CA ASP A 72 14.28 -4.45 -8.90
C ASP A 72 12.84 -4.62 -9.39
N ALA A 73 12.61 -4.33 -10.68
CA ALA A 73 11.28 -4.36 -11.25
C ALA A 73 10.60 -5.74 -11.18
N ASP A 74 11.37 -6.83 -11.26
CA ASP A 74 10.81 -8.19 -11.23
C ASP A 74 10.38 -8.56 -9.81
N TRP A 75 11.16 -8.15 -8.80
CA TRP A 75 10.78 -8.29 -7.40
C TRP A 75 9.49 -7.54 -7.08
N TRP A 76 9.39 -6.27 -7.51
CA TRP A 76 8.19 -5.46 -7.28
C TRP A 76 6.95 -6.01 -7.99
N ARG A 77 7.10 -6.50 -9.23
CA ARG A 77 5.97 -7.13 -9.96
C ARG A 77 5.50 -8.41 -9.25
N THR A 78 6.43 -9.23 -8.78
CA THR A 78 6.12 -10.48 -8.06
C THR A 78 5.44 -10.21 -6.73
N LEU A 79 5.95 -9.24 -5.97
CA LEU A 79 5.30 -8.80 -4.73
C LEU A 79 3.89 -8.27 -5.01
N ARG A 80 3.72 -7.43 -6.03
CA ARG A 80 2.42 -6.86 -6.39
C ARG A 80 1.38 -7.95 -6.67
N ALA A 81 1.72 -8.92 -7.53
CA ALA A 81 0.81 -10.03 -7.84
C ALA A 81 0.41 -10.84 -6.58
N THR A 82 1.37 -11.09 -5.69
CA THR A 82 1.11 -11.80 -4.42
C THR A 82 0.16 -11.01 -3.52
N LEU A 83 0.28 -9.67 -3.51
CA LEU A 83 -0.59 -8.80 -2.73
C LEU A 83 -1.97 -8.63 -3.36
N GLU A 84 -2.06 -8.54 -4.68
CA GLU A 84 -3.33 -8.50 -5.44
C GLU A 84 -4.18 -9.74 -5.10
N GLU A 85 -3.60 -10.93 -5.11
CA GLU A 85 -4.29 -12.17 -4.69
C GLU A 85 -4.70 -12.13 -3.20
N ARG A 86 -3.79 -11.69 -2.32
CA ARG A 86 -4.01 -11.69 -0.86
C ARG A 86 -5.07 -10.69 -0.40
N PHE A 87 -5.11 -9.53 -1.05
CA PHE A 87 -6.03 -8.43 -0.75
C PHE A 87 -7.23 -8.42 -1.71
N ALA A 88 -7.40 -9.45 -2.55
CA ALA A 88 -8.50 -9.57 -3.51
C ALA A 88 -8.70 -8.25 -4.29
N GLN A 89 -7.63 -7.73 -4.88
CA GLN A 89 -7.65 -6.51 -5.69
C GLN A 89 -7.23 -6.85 -7.12
N ASP A 90 -7.96 -6.30 -8.09
CA ASP A 90 -7.60 -6.44 -9.51
C ASP A 90 -6.28 -5.72 -9.83
N GLU A 91 -6.01 -4.60 -9.17
CA GLU A 91 -4.78 -3.84 -9.32
C GLU A 91 -4.37 -3.17 -8.00
N LEU A 92 -3.12 -3.36 -7.59
CA LEU A 92 -2.54 -2.69 -6.43
C LEU A 92 -1.50 -1.66 -6.83
N VAL A 93 -1.61 -0.44 -6.30
CA VAL A 93 -0.66 0.63 -6.59
C VAL A 93 0.61 0.48 -5.75
N ILE A 94 1.71 0.16 -6.44
CA ILE A 94 3.08 0.30 -5.94
C ILE A 94 3.79 1.34 -6.80
N ARG A 95 4.26 2.42 -6.18
CA ARG A 95 4.89 3.54 -6.90
C ARG A 95 6.24 3.90 -6.30
N ALA A 96 7.15 4.36 -7.14
CA ALA A 96 8.48 4.79 -6.73
C ALA A 96 8.68 6.28 -7.05
N HIS A 97 9.31 7.00 -6.12
CA HIS A 97 9.73 8.39 -6.32
C HIS A 97 11.24 8.44 -6.24
N GLU A 98 11.90 9.06 -7.23
CA GLU A 98 13.29 9.42 -7.07
C GLU A 98 13.41 10.46 -5.96
N ILE A 99 14.35 10.24 -5.06
CA ILE A 99 14.61 11.15 -3.94
C ILE A 99 16.09 11.44 -3.83
N ARG A 100 16.40 12.57 -3.22
CA ARG A 100 17.75 12.96 -2.86
C ARG A 100 17.85 13.06 -1.34
N ARG A 101 18.79 12.32 -0.76
CA ARG A 101 19.20 12.52 0.63
C ARG A 101 20.04 13.81 0.70
N LEU A 102 19.68 14.70 1.62
CA LEU A 102 20.43 15.93 1.91
C LEU A 102 21.50 15.68 2.97
#